data_AF-A0AAW2CQE5-F1
#
_entry.id   AF-A0AAW2CQE5-F1
#
_cell.length_a   1.000
_cell.length_b   1.000
_cell.length_c   1.000
_cell.angle_alpha   90.00
_cell.angle_beta   90.00
_cell.angle_gamma   90.00
#
_symmetry.space_group_name_H-M   'P 1'
#
loop_
_entity.id
_entity.type
_entity.pdbx_description
1 polymer ?
#
loop_
_entity_poly.entity_id
_entity_poly.type
_entity_poly.pdbx_seq_one_letter_code
_entity_poly.pdbx_strand_id
1 'polypeptide(L)'
;MLRLNLTFFIALLRLRLVPITSWWLMPEDTKGDEIYIIYVIDAHTGALVDKPLIGVTASLEWATNNDGAFVYVTMDQTLRPHRAWLHKLGEEQSSDTCLYHEKDDTFSLDLQASESKKFLFVASESINTSFNFYLDVSKPEDGLQFLTPRVDGIDTSVSHRGNHFFIKRRTKEFFNSEVIACPLDNTSETTLLLPHRESVKIQDIQLFNNHIVVYEREKCLPKVTIYGLPDVEEPLKSLQGGHTVEFVDPIYSVEPSESQFTSSILRLDFSSMKTPHSVYDYDMKTGISVLKKIKTVSVGGFDASNYVTERKWANAQDGTQIPISIVYHKDLAKLDGSDPLLLDGYGSYEICIDPCFNISCVSLLDWGFVYAIAHIRGGGEMGRQWYENGKLFKKKNTLTDFIACAEYLTESKYSSKEKLCICGGSAGGLLVGAVLNMRPDLFKAAVAEVPFVDVLTTMLDPTIPLTTSEWEEWGDPRKEEFYFYIKSYSPVDNVKAQIILIFLSQLV
;
A
#
# COMPACT_ATOMS: atom_id res chain seq x y z
N MET A 1 -7.42 4.98 48.98
CA MET A 1 -8.77 5.53 48.77
C MET A 1 -8.58 6.99 48.37
N LEU A 2 -8.88 7.50 47.18
CA LEU A 2 -9.59 7.00 46.00
C LEU A 2 -8.61 6.76 44.82
N ARG A 3 -8.89 5.72 44.04
CA ARG A 3 -8.41 5.56 42.66
C ARG A 3 -9.24 6.51 41.78
N LEU A 4 -8.57 7.37 41.02
CA LEU A 4 -9.11 7.93 39.77
C LEU A 4 -8.28 7.32 38.65
N ASN A 5 -8.74 6.16 38.16
CA ASN A 5 -8.33 5.63 36.87
C ASN A 5 -8.98 6.53 35.81
N LEU A 6 -8.26 7.55 35.36
CA LEU A 6 -8.49 8.17 34.07
C LEU A 6 -7.35 7.68 33.18
N THR A 7 -7.59 6.56 32.50
CA THR A 7 -6.79 6.15 31.35
C THR A 7 -7.09 7.18 30.26
N PHE A 8 -6.34 8.28 30.24
CA PHE A 8 -6.30 9.14 29.08
C PHE A 8 -5.61 8.35 27.96
N PHE A 9 -6.39 7.86 27.00
CA PHE A 9 -5.88 7.53 25.68
C PHE A 9 -5.47 8.85 25.02
N ILE A 10 -4.24 9.30 25.29
CA ILE A 10 -3.53 10.20 24.37
C ILE A 10 -2.61 9.28 23.59
N ALA A 11 -3.15 8.67 22.55
CA ALA A 11 -2.32 8.08 21.53
C ALA A 11 -2.04 9.22 20.54
N LEU A 12 -0.80 9.74 20.52
CA LEU A 12 -0.34 10.59 19.43
C LEU A 12 -0.20 9.67 18.21
N LEU A 13 -1.32 9.34 17.57
CA LEU A 13 -1.44 8.24 16.60
C LEU A 13 -0.63 8.50 15.34
N ARG A 14 -0.52 9.77 14.93
CA ARG A 14 0.41 10.25 13.89
C ARG A 14 0.83 11.68 14.17
N LEU A 15 2.15 11.94 14.08
CA LEU A 15 2.74 13.27 14.01
C LEU A 15 3.38 13.42 12.63
N ARG A 16 2.85 14.30 11.78
CA ARG A 16 3.47 14.68 10.51
C ARG A 16 3.86 16.14 10.60
N LEU A 17 5.16 16.42 10.66
CA LEU A 17 5.66 17.78 10.55
C LEU A 17 5.81 18.11 9.07
N VAL A 18 5.05 19.09 8.59
CA VAL A 18 5.29 19.72 7.29
C VAL A 18 6.00 21.04 7.57
N PRO A 19 7.33 21.11 7.52
CA PRO A 19 8.05 22.34 7.81
C PRO A 19 8.05 23.26 6.59
N ILE A 20 7.69 24.52 6.82
CA ILE A 20 8.30 25.65 6.13
C ILE A 20 9.37 26.25 7.03
N THR A 21 10.26 27.10 6.53
CA THR A 21 11.48 27.55 7.25
C THR A 21 11.23 28.13 8.65
N SER A 22 10.01 28.54 8.99
CA SER A 22 9.66 29.09 10.31
C SER A 22 8.43 28.47 11.00
N TRP A 23 7.57 27.70 10.32
CA TRP A 23 6.33 27.14 10.90
C TRP A 23 6.13 25.65 10.61
N TRP A 24 5.48 24.95 11.53
CA TRP A 24 5.13 23.53 11.45
C TRP A 24 3.62 23.34 11.49
N LEU A 25 3.12 22.43 10.66
CA LEU A 25 1.78 21.87 10.80
C LEU A 25 1.87 20.63 11.68
N MET A 26 1.03 20.55 12.71
CA MET A 26 0.98 19.44 13.65
C MET A 26 -0.44 18.87 13.71
N PRO A 27 -0.73 17.78 12.99
CA PRO A 27 -1.99 17.06 13.10
C PRO A 27 -2.06 16.26 14.40
N GLU A 28 -3.20 16.30 15.08
CA GLU A 28 -3.50 15.52 16.29
C GLU A 28 -4.85 14.81 16.15
N ASP A 29 -4.85 13.49 16.37
CA ASP A 29 -6.05 12.68 16.56
C ASP A 29 -5.98 12.04 17.96
N THR A 30 -7.03 12.24 18.77
CA THR A 30 -7.14 11.71 20.13
C THR A 30 -8.19 10.60 20.28
N LYS A 31 -8.91 10.28 19.20
CA LYS A 31 -10.03 9.32 19.19
C LYS A 31 -9.71 8.08 18.36
N GLY A 32 -8.79 8.18 17.40
CA GLY A 32 -8.52 7.11 16.45
C GLY A 32 -9.55 7.01 15.32
N ASP A 33 -10.34 8.07 15.10
CA ASP A 33 -11.29 8.15 13.98
C ASP A 33 -10.65 8.75 12.70
N GLU A 34 -9.34 9.03 12.74
CA GLU A 34 -8.56 9.64 11.66
C GLU A 34 -9.05 11.03 11.24
N ILE A 35 -9.75 11.72 12.15
CA ILE A 35 -10.16 13.11 12.00
C ILE A 35 -9.27 13.98 12.91
N TYR A 36 -8.44 14.80 12.28
CA TYR A 36 -7.38 15.54 12.94
C TYR A 36 -7.78 16.98 13.28
N ILE A 37 -7.21 17.46 14.37
CA ILE A 37 -7.07 18.88 14.68
C ILE A 37 -5.67 19.32 14.23
N ILE A 38 -5.57 20.38 13.44
CA ILE A 38 -4.29 20.89 12.94
C ILE A 38 -3.88 22.11 13.75
N TYR A 39 -2.71 22.02 14.39
CA TYR A 39 -2.07 23.15 15.04
C TYR A 39 -0.96 23.71 14.15
N VAL A 40 -0.92 25.04 14.02
CA VAL A 40 0.17 25.75 13.34
C VAL A 40 1.11 26.29 14.41
N ILE A 41 2.35 25.80 14.42
CA ILE A 41 3.32 26.08 15.48
C ILE A 41 4.52 26.80 14.90
N ASP A 42 4.97 27.86 15.56
CA ASP A 42 6.23 28.51 15.22
C ASP A 42 7.41 27.63 15.64
N ALA A 43 8.25 27.28 14.68
CA ALA A 43 9.34 26.32 14.85
C ALA A 43 10.43 26.80 15.81
N HIS A 44 10.54 28.11 16.03
CA HIS A 44 11.57 28.70 16.89
C HIS A 44 11.09 28.88 18.33
N THR A 45 9.84 29.29 18.51
CA THR A 45 9.26 29.65 19.80
C THR A 45 8.39 28.54 20.40
N GLY A 46 7.90 27.61 19.57
CA GLY A 46 6.91 26.60 19.95
C GLY A 46 5.52 27.17 20.23
N ALA A 47 5.28 28.46 19.94
CA ALA A 47 4.00 29.10 20.14
C ALA A 47 3.03 28.77 19.01
N LEU A 48 1.73 28.75 19.31
CA LEU A 48 0.69 28.70 18.28
C LEU A 48 0.71 29.98 17.45
N VAL A 49 0.73 29.82 16.14
CA VAL A 49 0.70 30.92 15.16
C VAL A 49 -0.75 31.34 14.88
N ASP A 50 -1.68 30.39 14.93
CA ASP A 50 -3.09 30.61 14.61
C ASP A 50 -4.03 29.69 15.42
N LYS A 51 -5.33 29.90 15.29
CA LYS A 51 -6.37 29.00 15.80
C LYS A 51 -6.24 27.62 15.13
N PRO A 52 -6.43 26.53 15.90
CA PRO A 52 -6.41 25.19 15.32
C PRO A 52 -7.57 24.97 14.34
N LEU A 53 -7.30 24.28 13.24
CA LEU A 53 -8.32 23.82 12.31
C LEU A 53 -8.86 22.47 12.76
N ILE A 54 -10.16 22.24 12.58
CA ILE A 54 -10.82 21.01 12.98
C ILE A 54 -11.37 20.25 11.78
N GLY A 55 -11.46 18.92 11.87
CA GLY A 55 -12.12 18.10 10.85
C GLY A 55 -11.26 17.81 9.62
N VAL A 56 -9.94 17.81 9.77
CA VAL A 56 -8.97 17.66 8.68
C VAL A 56 -8.46 16.22 8.60
N THR A 57 -8.10 15.72 7.42
CA THR A 57 -7.45 14.40 7.27
C THR A 57 -5.94 14.50 7.47
N ALA A 58 -5.21 13.39 7.28
CA ALA A 58 -3.75 13.42 7.24
C ALA A 58 -3.16 14.07 5.95
N SER A 59 -4.01 14.37 4.95
CA SER A 59 -3.64 14.95 3.66
C SER A 59 -3.64 16.48 3.76
N LEU A 60 -2.45 17.03 4.00
CA LEU A 60 -2.20 18.43 4.32
C LEU A 60 -0.82 18.86 3.79
N GLU A 61 -0.75 19.95 3.02
CA GLU A 61 0.50 20.44 2.42
C GLU A 61 0.55 21.98 2.36
N TRP A 62 1.74 22.56 2.55
CA TRP A 62 1.94 24.00 2.37
C TRP A 62 1.75 24.40 0.90
N ALA A 63 0.99 25.47 0.68
CA ALA A 63 0.63 25.98 -0.64
C ALA A 63 1.38 27.27 -1.02
N THR A 64 2.43 27.62 -0.26
CA THR A 64 3.28 28.78 -0.50
C THR A 64 4.70 28.52 -0.05
N ASN A 65 5.66 29.18 -0.70
CA ASN A 65 7.06 29.22 -0.27
C ASN A 65 7.37 30.37 0.70
N ASN A 66 6.47 31.36 0.82
CA ASN A 66 6.58 32.48 1.76
C ASN A 66 5.18 32.78 2.33
N ASP A 67 5.03 32.39 3.60
CA ASP A 67 3.98 32.64 4.58
C ASP A 67 2.51 32.61 4.13
N GLY A 68 1.79 31.65 4.72
CA GLY A 68 0.41 31.87 5.15
C GLY A 68 -0.67 31.07 4.47
N ALA A 69 -0.38 30.08 3.62
CA ALA A 69 -1.43 29.26 3.04
C ALA A 69 -1.07 27.78 2.93
N PHE A 70 -2.04 26.91 3.18
CA PHE A 70 -1.90 25.46 3.01
C PHE A 70 -3.19 24.86 2.46
N VAL A 71 -3.04 23.74 1.76
CA VAL A 71 -4.17 22.94 1.27
C VAL A 71 -4.38 21.76 2.20
N TYR A 72 -5.65 21.47 2.50
CA TYR A 72 -6.02 20.34 3.34
C TYR A 72 -7.29 19.65 2.82
N VAL A 73 -7.48 18.39 3.21
CA VAL A 73 -8.66 17.60 2.84
C VAL A 73 -9.56 17.36 4.05
N THR A 74 -10.88 17.32 3.84
CA THR A 74 -11.90 16.97 4.86
C THR A 74 -12.71 15.74 4.45
N MET A 75 -13.28 15.03 5.43
CA MET A 75 -14.15 13.87 5.20
C MET A 75 -15.64 14.21 5.19
N ASP A 76 -16.45 13.35 4.55
CA ASP A 76 -17.90 13.37 4.65
C ASP A 76 -18.43 12.53 5.83
N GLN A 77 -19.75 12.34 5.89
CA GLN A 77 -20.41 11.60 6.98
C GLN A 77 -20.07 10.10 7.00
N THR A 78 -19.54 9.57 5.90
CA THR A 78 -19.10 8.17 5.76
C THR A 78 -17.59 8.00 5.95
N LEU A 79 -16.90 9.03 6.47
CA LEU A 79 -15.44 9.09 6.66
C LEU A 79 -14.64 9.06 5.36
N ARG A 80 -15.26 9.47 4.24
CA ARG A 80 -14.60 9.52 2.92
C ARG A 80 -14.01 10.90 2.66
N PRO A 81 -12.71 11.04 2.32
CA PRO A 81 -12.09 12.32 1.95
C PRO A 81 -12.71 12.89 0.67
N HIS A 82 -13.44 14.00 0.73
CA HIS A 82 -14.27 14.47 -0.40
C HIS A 82 -14.09 15.94 -0.78
N ARG A 83 -13.43 16.76 0.04
CA ARG A 83 -13.17 18.18 -0.29
C ARG A 83 -11.76 18.59 0.01
N ALA A 84 -11.15 19.29 -0.95
CA ALA A 84 -9.89 19.99 -0.79
C ALA A 84 -10.16 21.48 -0.56
N TRP A 85 -9.45 22.07 0.41
CA TRP A 85 -9.63 23.44 0.88
C TRP A 85 -8.31 24.17 0.91
N LEU A 86 -8.33 25.46 0.57
CA LEU A 86 -7.22 26.38 0.76
C LEU A 86 -7.51 27.20 2.03
N HIS A 87 -6.65 27.04 3.03
CA HIS A 87 -6.64 27.88 4.23
C HIS A 87 -5.62 28.99 4.07
N LYS A 88 -5.94 30.17 4.62
CA LYS A 88 -4.99 31.27 4.79
C LYS A 88 -4.86 31.59 6.28
N LEU A 89 -3.62 31.60 6.77
CA LEU A 89 -3.32 31.96 8.16
C LEU A 89 -3.80 33.37 8.47
N GLY A 90 -4.37 33.52 9.66
CA GLY A 90 -5.01 34.72 10.15
C GLY A 90 -6.50 34.83 9.75
N GLU A 91 -6.99 33.97 8.87
CA GLU A 91 -8.41 33.89 8.51
C GLU A 91 -9.13 32.80 9.34
N GLU A 92 -10.44 32.95 9.53
CA GLU A 92 -11.22 31.91 10.20
C GLU A 92 -11.40 30.71 9.26
N GLN A 93 -11.37 29.48 9.79
CA GLN A 93 -11.57 28.27 8.97
C GLN A 93 -12.88 28.30 8.15
N SER A 94 -13.92 28.99 8.65
CA SER A 94 -15.19 29.14 7.93
C SER A 94 -15.11 29.97 6.65
N SER A 95 -14.04 30.75 6.45
CA SER A 95 -13.79 31.51 5.21
C SER A 95 -12.86 30.79 4.23
N ASP A 96 -12.43 29.56 4.54
CA ASP A 96 -11.57 28.78 3.67
C ASP A 96 -12.21 28.54 2.30
N THR A 97 -11.39 28.59 1.26
CA THR A 97 -11.86 28.42 -0.13
C THR A 97 -11.88 26.95 -0.49
N CYS A 98 -13.05 26.42 -0.86
CA CYS A 98 -13.15 25.05 -1.39
C CYS A 98 -12.56 25.01 -2.80
N LEU A 99 -11.41 24.33 -2.95
CA LEU A 99 -10.73 24.17 -4.24
C LEU A 99 -11.40 23.11 -5.10
N TYR A 100 -11.81 21.99 -4.48
CA TYR A 100 -12.48 20.89 -5.17
C TYR A 100 -13.42 20.13 -4.24
N HIS A 101 -14.50 19.59 -4.81
CA HIS A 101 -15.48 18.76 -4.12
C HIS A 101 -15.80 17.54 -4.99
N GLU A 102 -15.34 16.37 -4.55
CA GLU A 102 -15.69 15.08 -5.15
C GLU A 102 -17.10 14.70 -4.74
N LYS A 103 -17.97 14.61 -5.75
CA LYS A 103 -19.41 14.34 -5.58
C LYS A 103 -19.75 12.87 -5.75
N ASP A 104 -18.87 12.10 -6.38
CA ASP A 104 -19.00 10.66 -6.53
C ASP A 104 -18.52 9.96 -5.27
N ASP A 105 -19.38 9.15 -4.66
CA ASP A 105 -19.11 8.47 -3.39
C ASP A 105 -18.20 7.24 -3.54
N THR A 106 -17.82 6.88 -4.77
CA THR A 106 -16.81 5.84 -5.03
C THR A 106 -15.39 6.39 -5.12
N PHE A 107 -15.21 7.70 -5.15
CA PHE A 107 -13.92 8.38 -5.28
C PHE A 107 -13.51 9.04 -3.96
N SER A 108 -12.22 9.03 -3.63
CA SER A 108 -11.65 9.76 -2.50
C SER A 108 -10.57 10.73 -2.96
N LEU A 109 -10.41 11.83 -2.24
CA LEU A 109 -9.36 12.80 -2.50
C LEU A 109 -8.07 12.45 -1.75
N ASP A 110 -6.95 12.58 -2.45
CA ASP A 110 -5.63 12.65 -1.85
C ASP A 110 -4.90 13.95 -2.24
N LEU A 111 -3.92 14.34 -1.42
CA LEU A 111 -3.11 15.54 -1.59
C LEU A 111 -1.65 15.21 -1.35
N GLN A 112 -0.82 15.56 -2.33
CA GLN A 112 0.63 15.39 -2.25
C GLN A 112 1.37 16.61 -2.81
N ALA A 113 2.50 16.96 -2.19
CA ALA A 113 3.43 17.92 -2.75
C ALA A 113 4.34 17.26 -3.78
N SER A 114 4.67 17.98 -4.86
CA SER A 114 5.67 17.51 -5.82
C SER A 114 7.06 17.43 -5.17
N GLU A 115 7.92 16.56 -5.70
CA GLU A 115 9.29 16.39 -5.19
C GLU A 115 10.11 17.69 -5.28
N SER A 116 9.81 18.52 -6.28
CA SER A 116 10.40 19.84 -6.44
C SER A 116 9.79 20.92 -5.55
N LYS A 117 8.72 20.61 -4.81
CA LYS A 117 7.90 21.53 -3.99
C LYS A 117 7.36 22.76 -4.75
N LYS A 118 7.17 22.63 -6.07
CA LYS A 118 6.63 23.72 -6.90
C LYS A 118 5.13 23.58 -7.15
N PHE A 119 4.63 22.35 -7.03
CA PHE A 119 3.23 22.04 -7.27
C PHE A 119 2.67 21.22 -6.12
N LEU A 120 1.40 21.42 -5.82
CA LEU A 120 0.59 20.44 -5.10
C LEU A 120 -0.25 19.69 -6.11
N PHE A 121 -0.39 18.38 -5.93
CA PHE A 121 -1.30 17.55 -6.70
C PHE A 121 -2.47 17.14 -5.82
N VAL A 122 -3.68 17.38 -6.31
CA VAL A 122 -4.91 16.85 -5.72
C VAL A 122 -5.39 15.75 -6.65
N ALA A 123 -5.41 14.51 -6.17
CA ALA A 123 -5.91 13.37 -6.91
C ALA A 123 -7.33 13.06 -6.44
N SER A 124 -8.21 12.66 -7.36
CA SER A 124 -9.48 12.00 -7.03
C SER A 124 -9.45 10.59 -7.58
N GLU A 125 -9.61 9.61 -6.69
CA GLU A 125 -9.26 8.22 -6.96
C GLU A 125 -10.37 7.25 -6.51
N SER A 126 -10.74 6.32 -7.40
CA SER A 126 -11.39 5.05 -7.07
C SER A 126 -10.39 3.90 -7.20
N ILE A 127 -10.82 2.66 -6.97
CA ILE A 127 -9.94 1.48 -7.08
C ILE A 127 -9.32 1.34 -8.49
N ASN A 128 -10.04 1.74 -9.54
CA ASN A 128 -9.58 1.55 -10.91
C ASN A 128 -9.33 2.84 -11.69
N THR A 129 -9.75 3.99 -11.18
CA THR A 129 -9.72 5.25 -11.92
C THR A 129 -9.14 6.36 -11.05
N SER A 130 -8.21 7.14 -11.58
CA SER A 130 -7.75 8.36 -10.92
C SER A 130 -7.53 9.49 -11.92
N PHE A 131 -7.76 10.71 -11.45
CA PHE A 131 -7.50 11.91 -12.21
C PHE A 131 -6.94 13.01 -11.31
N ASN A 132 -6.08 13.83 -11.90
CA ASN A 132 -5.20 14.70 -11.13
C ASN A 132 -5.43 16.16 -11.49
N PHE A 133 -5.41 16.98 -10.45
CA PHE A 133 -5.28 18.42 -10.52
C PHE A 133 -3.89 18.83 -10.05
N TYR A 134 -3.44 20.01 -10.46
CA TYR A 134 -2.26 20.65 -9.90
C TYR A 134 -2.56 22.08 -9.46
N LEU A 135 -1.85 22.54 -8.43
CA LEU A 135 -1.82 23.92 -7.95
C LEU A 135 -0.37 24.39 -7.92
N ASP A 136 -0.08 25.52 -8.55
CA ASP A 136 1.23 26.18 -8.47
C ASP A 136 1.35 26.90 -7.12
N VAL A 137 2.30 26.48 -6.28
CA VAL A 137 2.47 27.04 -4.93
C VAL A 137 2.94 28.49 -4.94
N SER A 138 3.40 29.01 -6.08
CA SER A 138 3.74 30.43 -6.21
C SER A 138 2.52 31.33 -6.44
N LYS A 139 1.38 30.75 -6.83
CA LYS A 139 0.12 31.45 -7.12
C LYS A 139 -1.09 30.62 -6.67
N PRO A 140 -1.21 30.30 -5.37
CA PRO A 140 -2.31 29.48 -4.85
C PRO A 140 -3.70 30.07 -5.14
N GLU A 141 -3.80 31.38 -5.37
CA GLU A 141 -5.01 32.08 -5.78
C GLU A 141 -5.54 31.70 -7.17
N ASP A 142 -4.69 31.15 -8.05
CA ASP A 142 -5.10 30.65 -9.37
C ASP A 142 -5.92 29.34 -9.24
N GLY A 143 -5.93 28.72 -8.05
CA GLY A 143 -6.68 27.52 -7.75
C GLY A 143 -6.13 26.25 -8.42
N LEU A 144 -6.98 25.21 -8.48
CA LEU A 144 -6.63 23.93 -9.09
C LEU A 144 -6.82 23.95 -10.61
N GLN A 145 -5.83 23.46 -11.33
CA GLN A 145 -5.84 23.27 -12.78
C GLN A 145 -5.87 21.77 -13.10
N PHE A 146 -6.57 21.38 -14.17
CA PHE A 146 -6.64 19.97 -14.58
C PHE A 146 -5.31 19.49 -15.20
N LEU A 147 -4.81 18.35 -14.74
CA LEU A 147 -3.64 17.67 -15.33
C LEU A 147 -4.06 16.46 -16.15
N THR A 148 -4.79 15.53 -15.53
CA THR A 148 -5.32 14.34 -16.20
C THR A 148 -6.84 14.33 -16.13
N PRO A 149 -7.54 13.95 -17.21
CA PRO A 149 -9.00 13.90 -17.20
C PRO A 149 -9.51 12.65 -16.50
N ARG A 150 -10.72 12.73 -15.93
CA ARG A 150 -11.45 11.56 -15.41
C ARG A 150 -11.90 10.67 -16.58
N VAL A 151 -11.26 9.51 -16.72
CA VAL A 151 -11.60 8.49 -17.72
C VAL A 151 -11.67 7.14 -17.03
N ASP A 152 -12.84 6.49 -17.10
CA ASP A 152 -13.09 5.21 -16.46
C ASP A 152 -12.02 4.15 -16.79
N GLY A 153 -11.48 3.51 -15.76
CA GLY A 153 -10.45 2.48 -15.85
C GLY A 153 -9.03 3.00 -16.11
N ILE A 154 -8.83 4.31 -16.28
CA ILE A 154 -7.50 4.93 -16.39
C ILE A 154 -7.07 5.43 -15.01
N ASP A 155 -5.90 4.96 -14.58
CA ASP A 155 -5.26 5.38 -13.34
C ASP A 155 -3.95 6.10 -13.65
N THR A 156 -3.73 7.24 -13.00
CA THR A 156 -2.60 8.12 -13.19
C THR A 156 -2.04 8.59 -11.85
N SER A 157 -0.73 8.46 -11.66
CA SER A 157 0.01 9.19 -10.62
C SER A 157 0.97 10.17 -11.27
N VAL A 158 1.22 11.29 -10.59
CA VAL A 158 1.92 12.44 -11.18
C VAL A 158 3.06 12.92 -10.29
N SER A 159 4.18 13.26 -10.92
CA SER A 159 5.38 13.83 -10.31
C SER A 159 5.84 15.04 -11.14
N HIS A 160 6.75 15.85 -10.59
CA HIS A 160 7.24 17.03 -11.32
C HIS A 160 8.76 17.22 -11.24
N ARG A 161 9.37 17.52 -12.39
CA ARG A 161 10.76 17.95 -12.50
C ARG A 161 10.95 18.91 -13.67
N GLY A 162 11.67 20.01 -13.39
CA GLY A 162 12.07 20.97 -14.43
C GLY A 162 10.86 21.69 -15.02
N ASN A 163 10.65 21.49 -16.32
CA ASN A 163 9.52 22.04 -17.09
C ASN A 163 8.53 20.95 -17.54
N HIS A 164 8.48 19.81 -16.84
CA HIS A 164 7.61 18.69 -17.21
C HIS A 164 6.91 18.06 -15.99
N PHE A 165 5.69 17.61 -16.21
CA PHE A 165 5.04 16.60 -15.37
C PHE A 165 5.41 15.21 -15.88
N PHE A 166 5.66 14.28 -14.96
CA PHE A 166 5.89 12.86 -15.22
C PHE A 166 4.68 12.10 -14.74
N ILE A 167 4.13 11.23 -15.58
CA ILE A 167 2.86 10.56 -15.31
C ILE A 167 3.06 9.06 -15.48
N LYS A 168 2.89 8.31 -14.39
CA LYS A 168 2.69 6.86 -14.46
C LYS A 168 1.23 6.64 -14.83
N ARG A 169 0.96 5.96 -15.94
CA ARG A 169 -0.40 5.76 -16.46
C ARG A 169 -0.68 4.28 -16.64
N ARG A 170 -1.80 3.81 -16.10
CA ARG A 170 -2.38 2.49 -16.35
C ARG A 170 -3.64 2.64 -17.17
N THR A 171 -3.74 1.89 -18.26
CA THR A 171 -4.99 1.72 -19.02
C THR A 171 -5.32 0.23 -19.14
N LYS A 172 -6.38 -0.11 -19.86
CA LYS A 172 -6.73 -1.51 -20.16
C LYS A 172 -5.66 -2.19 -21.02
N GLU A 173 -5.13 -1.47 -22.00
CA GLU A 173 -4.09 -1.94 -22.94
C GLU A 173 -2.72 -1.97 -22.25
N PHE A 174 -2.47 -1.00 -21.38
CA PHE A 174 -1.21 -0.84 -20.64
C PHE A 174 -1.43 -1.17 -19.16
N PHE A 175 -1.89 -2.38 -18.88
CA PHE A 175 -2.34 -2.80 -17.54
C PHE A 175 -1.22 -2.83 -16.49
N ASN A 176 0.03 -3.02 -16.91
CA ASN A 176 1.21 -2.94 -16.05
C ASN A 176 1.85 -1.55 -16.01
N SER A 177 1.11 -0.55 -16.46
CA SER A 177 1.48 0.86 -16.55
C SER A 177 2.58 1.16 -17.57
N GLU A 178 2.65 2.43 -17.95
CA GLU A 178 3.73 3.07 -18.68
C GLU A 178 4.10 4.39 -17.97
N VAL A 179 5.24 4.97 -18.33
CA VAL A 179 5.63 6.30 -17.86
C VAL A 179 5.71 7.24 -19.05
N ILE A 180 4.96 8.32 -18.99
CA ILE A 180 4.98 9.42 -19.97
C ILE A 180 5.39 10.73 -19.28
N ALA A 181 5.73 11.74 -20.06
CA ALA A 181 5.90 13.10 -19.57
C ALA A 181 5.21 14.10 -20.49
N CYS A 182 4.72 15.20 -19.93
CA CYS A 182 4.16 16.32 -20.68
C CYS A 182 4.75 17.67 -20.23
N PRO A 183 4.98 18.62 -21.15
CA PRO A 183 5.40 19.98 -20.80
C PRO A 183 4.39 20.72 -19.91
N LEU A 184 4.86 21.65 -19.07
CA LEU A 184 3.99 22.48 -18.22
C LEU A 184 3.07 23.41 -19.02
N ASP A 185 3.51 23.87 -20.19
CA ASP A 185 2.78 24.79 -21.07
C ASP A 185 1.84 24.10 -22.07
N ASN A 186 1.98 22.77 -22.22
CA ASN A 186 1.12 21.96 -23.09
C ASN A 186 0.97 20.52 -22.55
N THR A 187 0.06 20.34 -21.58
CA THR A 187 -0.19 19.04 -20.94
C THR A 187 -0.81 17.98 -21.88
N SER A 188 -1.27 18.39 -23.07
CA SER A 188 -1.80 17.46 -24.08
C SER A 188 -0.70 16.78 -24.92
N GLU A 189 0.49 17.36 -24.97
CA GLU A 189 1.64 16.77 -25.66
C GLU A 189 2.36 15.80 -24.73
N THR A 190 2.54 14.55 -25.18
CA THR A 190 3.13 13.49 -24.35
C THR A 190 4.33 12.84 -25.00
N THR A 191 5.41 12.71 -24.25
CA THR A 191 6.59 11.91 -24.60
C THR A 191 6.57 10.60 -23.82
N LEU A 192 6.67 9.46 -24.52
CA LEU A 192 6.79 8.15 -23.89
C LEU A 192 8.20 7.93 -23.33
N LEU A 193 8.31 7.80 -22.01
CA LEU A 193 9.58 7.60 -21.30
C LEU A 193 9.87 6.10 -21.11
N LEU A 194 8.90 5.35 -20.60
CA LEU A 194 9.01 3.91 -20.41
C LEU A 194 7.74 3.22 -20.93
N PRO A 195 7.85 2.32 -21.91
CA PRO A 195 6.71 1.60 -22.43
C PRO A 195 6.19 0.56 -21.45
N HIS A 196 4.91 0.25 -21.58
CA HIS A 196 4.30 -0.92 -20.97
C HIS A 196 5.02 -2.23 -21.34
N ARG A 197 5.12 -3.15 -20.37
CA ARG A 197 5.62 -4.52 -20.56
C ARG A 197 4.70 -5.52 -19.87
N GLU A 198 4.30 -6.55 -20.60
CA GLU A 198 3.36 -7.56 -20.08
C GLU A 198 3.90 -8.32 -18.86
N SER A 199 5.22 -8.57 -18.79
CA SER A 199 5.83 -9.32 -17.68
C SER A 199 6.30 -8.45 -16.50
N VAL A 200 6.33 -7.12 -16.66
CA VAL A 200 6.90 -6.20 -15.67
C VAL A 200 5.91 -5.09 -15.35
N LYS A 201 5.41 -5.08 -14.11
CA LYS A 201 4.59 -3.99 -13.60
C LYS A 201 5.48 -2.83 -13.16
N ILE A 202 5.16 -1.62 -13.59
CA ILE A 202 5.70 -0.39 -12.99
C ILE A 202 4.77 -0.05 -11.82
N GLN A 203 5.24 -0.34 -10.60
CA GLN A 203 4.49 -0.05 -9.37
C GLN A 203 4.51 1.44 -9.07
N ASP A 204 5.69 2.07 -9.15
CA ASP A 204 5.81 3.49 -8.88
C ASP A 204 7.07 4.13 -9.49
N ILE A 205 7.12 5.46 -9.45
CA ILE A 205 8.31 6.24 -9.82
C ILE A 205 8.69 7.19 -8.68
N GLN A 206 9.98 7.50 -8.58
CA GLN A 206 10.48 8.55 -7.70
C GLN A 206 11.47 9.42 -8.47
N LEU A 207 11.17 10.72 -8.55
CA LEU A 207 12.01 11.67 -9.26
C LEU A 207 13.11 12.26 -8.38
N PHE A 208 14.24 12.52 -9.03
CA PHE A 208 15.37 13.28 -8.51
C PHE A 208 15.78 14.34 -9.55
N ASN A 209 16.65 15.26 -9.16
CA ASN A 209 17.19 16.28 -10.06
C ASN A 209 17.78 15.71 -11.33
N ASN A 210 18.45 14.55 -11.29
CA ASN A 210 19.18 13.99 -12.45
C ASN A 210 18.84 12.51 -12.71
N HIS A 211 17.89 11.95 -11.97
CA HIS A 211 17.53 10.53 -12.09
C HIS A 211 16.03 10.35 -11.94
N ILE A 212 15.53 9.25 -12.51
CA ILE A 212 14.23 8.69 -12.19
C ILE A 212 14.45 7.25 -11.73
N VAL A 213 13.91 6.95 -10.56
CA VAL A 213 13.90 5.61 -9.99
C VAL A 213 12.55 5.00 -10.28
N VAL A 214 12.54 3.77 -10.78
CA VAL A 214 11.34 3.03 -11.16
C VAL A 214 11.26 1.79 -10.29
N TYR A 215 10.20 1.70 -9.51
CA TYR A 215 9.87 0.54 -8.70
C TYR A 215 9.06 -0.41 -9.57
N GLU A 216 9.67 -1.53 -9.90
CA GLU A 216 9.13 -2.52 -10.83
C GLU A 216 8.82 -3.82 -10.10
N ARG A 217 7.99 -4.66 -10.71
CA ARG A 217 7.74 -6.01 -10.23
C ARG A 217 7.68 -7.01 -11.36
N GLU A 218 8.39 -8.11 -11.20
CA GLU A 218 8.42 -9.20 -12.15
C GLU A 218 8.57 -10.53 -11.38
N LYS A 219 7.72 -11.52 -11.71
CA LYS A 219 7.79 -12.87 -11.13
C LYS A 219 7.80 -12.89 -9.59
N CYS A 220 6.93 -12.08 -8.95
CA CYS A 220 6.80 -12.02 -7.49
C CYS A 220 8.07 -11.53 -6.77
N LEU A 221 8.86 -10.68 -7.45
CA LEU A 221 9.98 -9.95 -6.86
C LEU A 221 9.86 -8.45 -7.20
N PRO A 222 9.95 -7.56 -6.19
CA PRO A 222 10.17 -6.15 -6.44
C PRO A 222 11.57 -5.93 -7.04
N LYS A 223 11.72 -4.90 -7.86
CA LYS A 223 12.96 -4.46 -8.50
C LYS A 223 13.04 -2.94 -8.45
N VAL A 224 14.24 -2.41 -8.32
CA VAL A 224 14.50 -0.96 -8.35
C VAL A 224 15.42 -0.68 -9.52
N THR A 225 14.92 0.00 -10.55
CA THR A 225 15.68 0.34 -11.75
C THR A 225 15.88 1.85 -11.85
N ILE A 226 17.11 2.29 -12.02
CA ILE A 226 17.50 3.70 -12.01
C ILE A 226 17.89 4.12 -13.41
N TYR A 227 17.29 5.21 -13.89
CA TYR A 227 17.62 5.84 -15.17
C TYR A 227 18.16 7.25 -14.94
N GLY A 228 19.18 7.63 -15.72
CA GLY A 228 19.62 9.01 -15.81
C GLY A 228 18.59 9.86 -16.56
N LEU A 229 18.38 11.08 -16.07
CA LEU A 229 17.60 12.11 -16.79
C LEU A 229 18.55 13.14 -17.40
N PRO A 230 18.24 13.65 -18.60
CA PRO A 230 19.03 14.71 -19.21
C PRO A 230 18.86 16.03 -18.43
N ASP A 231 19.69 17.02 -18.75
CA ASP A 231 19.54 18.38 -18.20
C ASP A 231 18.14 18.94 -18.49
N VAL A 232 17.64 19.83 -17.62
CA VAL A 232 16.25 20.31 -17.67
C VAL A 232 15.89 21.01 -19.00
N GLU A 233 16.88 21.61 -19.67
CA GLU A 233 16.72 22.31 -20.95
C GLU A 233 16.75 21.36 -22.16
N GLU A 234 17.18 20.10 -21.97
CA GLU A 234 17.22 19.11 -23.04
C GLU A 234 15.87 18.39 -23.18
N PRO A 235 15.47 18.04 -24.42
CA PRO A 235 14.20 17.36 -24.65
C PRO A 235 14.21 15.95 -24.05
N LEU A 236 13.13 15.61 -23.34
CA LEU A 236 12.91 14.26 -22.87
C LEU A 236 12.71 13.30 -24.06
N LYS A 237 13.21 12.08 -23.91
CA LYS A 237 13.07 10.97 -24.86
C LYS A 237 12.86 9.69 -24.06
N SER A 238 12.55 8.59 -24.76
CA SER A 238 12.46 7.28 -24.11
C SER A 238 13.74 6.93 -23.36
N LEU A 239 13.61 6.53 -22.11
CA LEU A 239 14.72 6.26 -21.22
C LEU A 239 15.48 5.02 -21.68
N GLN A 240 16.81 5.08 -21.63
CA GLN A 240 17.70 4.00 -22.04
C GLN A 240 18.78 3.79 -20.97
N GLY A 241 19.36 2.58 -20.94
CA GLY A 241 20.54 2.30 -20.12
C GLY A 241 20.29 2.32 -18.60
N GLY A 242 19.06 2.03 -18.16
CA GLY A 242 18.77 1.89 -16.73
C GLY A 242 19.54 0.73 -16.11
N HIS A 243 19.96 0.88 -14.85
CA HIS A 243 20.62 -0.17 -14.08
C HIS A 243 19.76 -0.57 -12.88
N THR A 244 19.69 -1.86 -12.60
CA THR A 244 18.91 -2.42 -11.48
C THR A 244 19.79 -2.52 -10.24
N VAL A 245 19.24 -2.13 -9.09
CA VAL A 245 19.89 -2.33 -7.78
C VAL A 245 19.94 -3.83 -7.46
N GLU A 246 21.12 -4.33 -7.13
CA GLU A 246 21.31 -5.71 -6.69
C GLU A 246 21.16 -5.83 -5.16
N PHE A 247 20.44 -6.86 -4.72
CA PHE A 247 20.20 -7.12 -3.30
C PHE A 247 20.82 -8.45 -2.87
N VAL A 248 21.16 -8.53 -1.58
CA VAL A 248 21.92 -9.66 -1.01
C VAL A 248 21.14 -10.97 -0.96
N ASP A 249 19.82 -10.90 -0.77
CA ASP A 249 18.95 -12.08 -0.71
C ASP A 249 18.16 -12.23 -2.02
N PRO A 250 17.90 -13.46 -2.49
CA PRO A 250 17.14 -13.70 -3.72
C PRO A 250 15.62 -13.53 -3.55
N ILE A 251 15.14 -13.50 -2.30
CA ILE A 251 13.73 -13.35 -1.92
C ILE A 251 13.69 -12.24 -0.88
N TYR A 252 13.12 -11.10 -1.23
CA TYR A 252 13.21 -9.89 -0.42
C TYR A 252 12.00 -8.98 -0.62
N SER A 253 11.90 -8.01 0.28
CA SER A 253 11.12 -6.79 0.13
C SER A 253 12.06 -5.59 -0.01
N VAL A 254 11.66 -4.63 -0.83
CA VAL A 254 12.31 -3.32 -0.89
C VAL A 254 11.24 -2.25 -1.08
N GLU A 255 11.32 -1.21 -0.27
CA GLU A 255 10.40 -0.09 -0.27
C GLU A 255 11.16 1.24 -0.42
N PRO A 256 10.55 2.24 -1.08
CA PRO A 256 11.08 3.60 -1.08
C PRO A 256 11.14 4.13 0.35
N SER A 257 12.23 4.82 0.68
CA SER A 257 12.32 5.66 1.87
C SER A 257 12.54 7.12 1.45
N GLU A 258 12.21 8.03 2.37
CA GLU A 258 12.39 9.46 2.15
C GLU A 258 13.82 9.78 1.69
N SER A 259 13.89 10.35 0.49
CA SER A 259 15.14 10.74 -0.19
C SER A 259 15.05 12.21 -0.58
N GLN A 260 16.20 12.90 -0.60
CA GLN A 260 16.24 14.30 -0.96
C GLN A 260 16.26 14.46 -2.48
N PHE A 261 15.27 15.17 -3.04
CA PHE A 261 15.11 15.38 -4.50
C PHE A 261 16.39 15.87 -5.20
N THR A 262 17.18 16.72 -4.53
CA THR A 262 18.41 17.30 -5.09
C THR A 262 19.64 16.40 -4.98
N SER A 263 19.52 15.27 -4.27
CA SER A 263 20.61 14.32 -4.02
C SER A 263 20.78 13.31 -5.16
N SER A 264 21.95 12.69 -5.25
CA SER A 264 22.13 11.45 -6.02
C SER A 264 21.98 10.18 -5.16
N ILE A 265 21.71 10.36 -3.87
CA ILE A 265 21.54 9.27 -2.92
C ILE A 265 20.06 8.89 -2.85
N LEU A 266 19.75 7.67 -3.28
CA LEU A 266 18.47 7.01 -3.10
C LEU A 266 18.48 6.27 -1.77
N ARG A 267 17.47 6.48 -0.93
CA ARG A 267 17.30 5.72 0.31
C ARG A 267 16.26 4.62 0.12
N LEU A 268 16.63 3.41 0.53
CA LEU A 268 15.79 2.21 0.42
C LEU A 268 15.65 1.55 1.79
N ASP A 269 14.43 1.13 2.12
CA ASP A 269 14.18 0.17 3.17
C ASP A 269 14.19 -1.24 2.57
N PHE A 270 15.12 -2.06 3.03
CA PHE A 270 15.33 -3.43 2.56
C PHE A 270 15.06 -4.43 3.68
N SER A 271 14.46 -5.56 3.35
CA SER A 271 14.31 -6.67 4.27
C SER A 271 14.13 -8.00 3.54
N SER A 272 14.37 -9.12 4.22
CA SER A 272 13.92 -10.44 3.79
C SER A 272 13.40 -11.21 4.98
N MET A 273 12.79 -12.38 4.78
CA MET A 273 12.32 -13.23 5.90
C MET A 273 13.41 -13.64 6.90
N LYS A 274 14.70 -13.49 6.55
CA LYS A 274 15.85 -13.72 7.46
C LYS A 274 16.76 -12.50 7.65
N THR A 275 16.51 -11.39 6.95
CA THR A 275 17.33 -10.17 7.05
C THR A 275 16.49 -9.03 7.65
N PRO A 276 16.79 -8.60 8.89
CA PRO A 276 16.06 -7.52 9.56
C PRO A 276 15.98 -6.25 8.73
N HIS A 277 14.90 -5.48 8.92
CA HIS A 277 14.71 -4.20 8.25
C HIS A 277 15.94 -3.32 8.33
N SER A 278 16.44 -2.92 7.17
CA SER A 278 17.70 -2.24 6.98
C SER A 278 17.54 -1.07 6.04
N VAL A 279 18.02 0.10 6.44
CA VAL A 279 18.02 1.31 5.62
C VAL A 279 19.35 1.39 4.89
N TYR A 280 19.31 1.48 3.57
CA TYR A 280 20.49 1.67 2.71
C TYR A 280 20.44 3.03 2.02
N ASP A 281 21.58 3.71 1.97
CA ASP A 281 21.83 4.82 1.06
C ASP A 281 22.53 4.24 -0.18
N TYR A 282 21.91 4.36 -1.36
CA TYR A 282 22.42 3.93 -2.66
C TYR A 282 22.82 5.15 -3.48
N ASP A 283 24.10 5.26 -3.86
CA ASP A 283 24.54 6.31 -4.77
C ASP A 283 24.24 5.93 -6.21
N MET A 284 23.23 6.58 -6.79
CA MET A 284 22.74 6.33 -8.14
C MET A 284 23.78 6.57 -9.24
N LYS A 285 24.87 7.29 -8.95
CA LYS A 285 25.96 7.54 -9.91
C LYS A 285 27.02 6.46 -9.91
N THR A 286 27.39 5.98 -8.72
CA THR A 286 28.51 5.04 -8.54
C THR A 286 28.06 3.60 -8.37
N GLY A 287 26.79 3.38 -8.04
CA GLY A 287 26.21 2.08 -7.73
C GLY A 287 26.58 1.55 -6.34
N ILE A 288 27.23 2.37 -5.49
CA ILE A 288 27.68 1.97 -4.16
C ILE A 288 26.52 2.05 -3.17
N SER A 289 26.31 0.97 -2.42
CA SER A 289 25.33 0.89 -1.32
C SER A 289 26.01 0.98 0.05
N VAL A 290 25.46 1.80 0.95
CA VAL A 290 25.94 1.95 2.32
C VAL A 290 24.80 1.70 3.31
N LEU A 291 24.97 0.71 4.19
CA LEU A 291 24.03 0.45 5.28
C LEU A 291 24.04 1.60 6.29
N LYS A 292 22.88 2.18 6.57
CA LYS A 292 22.71 3.32 7.50
C LYS A 292 22.13 2.90 8.83
N LYS A 293 21.21 1.95 8.81
CA LYS A 293 20.52 1.46 10.00
C LYS A 293 20.12 0.01 9.77
N ILE A 294 20.27 -0.81 10.79
CA ILE A 294 19.64 -2.12 10.88
C ILE A 294 18.76 -2.13 12.12
N LYS A 295 17.52 -2.60 12.00
CA LYS A 295 16.62 -2.76 13.14
C LYS A 295 17.15 -3.90 14.01
N THR A 296 17.56 -3.55 15.23
CA THR A 296 18.04 -4.55 16.19
C THR A 296 16.94 -5.55 16.50
N VAL A 297 17.26 -6.83 16.43
CA VAL A 297 16.36 -7.92 16.82
C VAL A 297 16.48 -8.13 18.32
N SER A 298 15.40 -7.89 19.06
CA SER A 298 15.36 -7.98 20.52
C SER A 298 15.18 -9.40 21.06
N VAL A 299 14.83 -10.36 20.20
CA VAL A 299 14.71 -11.79 20.56
C VAL A 299 16.11 -12.41 20.59
N GLY A 300 16.46 -13.02 21.73
CA GLY A 300 17.85 -13.35 22.09
C GLY A 300 18.58 -14.25 21.10
N GLY A 301 19.72 -13.78 20.59
CA GLY A 301 20.66 -14.60 19.83
C GLY A 301 20.32 -14.80 18.35
N PHE A 302 19.42 -13.98 17.78
CA PHE A 302 19.09 -14.04 16.35
C PHE A 302 20.34 -14.02 15.47
N ASP A 303 20.46 -15.05 14.63
CA ASP A 303 21.46 -15.14 13.57
C ASP A 303 20.74 -15.54 12.28
N ALA A 304 20.82 -14.67 11.27
CA ALA A 304 20.24 -14.91 9.94
C ALA A 304 20.71 -16.24 9.32
N SER A 305 21.91 -16.71 9.68
CA SER A 305 22.48 -17.98 9.20
C SER A 305 21.73 -19.22 9.68
N ASN A 306 20.89 -19.09 10.70
CA ASN A 306 20.08 -20.19 11.24
C ASN A 306 18.81 -20.46 10.43
N TYR A 307 18.43 -19.55 9.54
CA TYR A 307 17.17 -19.63 8.81
C TYR A 307 17.40 -19.86 7.31
N VAL A 308 16.58 -20.73 6.73
CA VAL A 308 16.56 -21.02 5.29
C VAL A 308 15.30 -20.39 4.70
N THR A 309 15.45 -19.73 3.56
CA THR A 309 14.35 -19.12 2.80
C THR A 309 14.25 -19.77 1.42
N GLU A 310 13.04 -20.13 1.01
CA GLU A 310 12.77 -20.76 -0.30
C GLU A 310 11.59 -20.10 -1.01
N ARG A 311 11.59 -20.15 -2.35
CA ARG A 311 10.43 -19.83 -3.19
C ARG A 311 9.99 -21.11 -3.89
N LYS A 312 8.77 -21.54 -3.62
CA LYS A 312 8.11 -22.68 -4.28
C LYS A 312 6.91 -22.20 -5.09
N TRP A 313 6.33 -23.11 -5.86
CA TRP A 313 5.19 -22.82 -6.73
C TRP A 313 4.16 -23.96 -6.62
N ALA A 314 2.97 -23.64 -6.12
CA ALA A 314 1.83 -24.56 -6.12
C ALA A 314 1.08 -24.45 -7.45
N ASN A 315 0.44 -25.52 -7.89
CA ASN A 315 -0.41 -25.49 -9.08
C ASN A 315 -1.86 -25.26 -8.66
N ALA A 316 -2.46 -24.16 -9.11
CA ALA A 316 -3.90 -23.98 -9.03
C ALA A 316 -4.63 -24.96 -9.97
N GLN A 317 -5.94 -25.12 -9.78
CA GLN A 317 -6.76 -26.05 -10.59
C GLN A 317 -6.74 -25.73 -12.09
N ASP A 318 -6.56 -24.46 -12.45
CA ASP A 318 -6.47 -23.99 -13.83
C ASP A 318 -5.04 -24.06 -14.40
N GLY A 319 -4.08 -24.62 -13.66
CA GLY A 319 -2.68 -24.74 -14.05
C GLY A 319 -1.82 -23.52 -13.75
N THR A 320 -2.40 -22.44 -13.19
CA THR A 320 -1.64 -21.26 -12.78
C THR A 320 -0.66 -21.63 -11.66
N GLN A 321 0.61 -21.21 -11.80
CA GLN A 321 1.62 -21.41 -10.75
C GLN A 321 1.53 -20.30 -9.71
N ILE A 322 1.17 -20.65 -8.48
CA ILE A 322 1.02 -19.73 -7.34
C ILE A 322 2.32 -19.73 -6.52
N PRO A 323 3.04 -18.59 -6.44
CA PRO A 323 4.28 -18.53 -5.67
C PRO A 323 4.03 -18.67 -4.16
N ILE A 324 4.97 -19.30 -3.46
CA ILE A 324 4.98 -19.43 -2.00
C ILE A 324 6.37 -19.07 -1.48
N SER A 325 6.47 -18.06 -0.62
CA SER A 325 7.72 -17.76 0.08
C SER A 325 7.71 -18.49 1.42
N ILE A 326 8.75 -19.27 1.71
CA ILE A 326 8.84 -20.14 2.89
C ILE A 326 10.09 -19.79 3.69
N VAL A 327 10.00 -19.80 5.02
CA VAL A 327 11.13 -19.67 5.94
C VAL A 327 11.02 -20.67 7.09
N TYR A 328 12.15 -21.25 7.50
CA TYR A 328 12.24 -22.17 8.64
C TYR A 328 13.63 -22.17 9.26
N HIS A 329 13.73 -22.60 10.52
CA HIS A 329 15.01 -22.77 11.22
C HIS A 329 15.69 -24.07 10.79
N LYS A 330 16.92 -23.99 10.27
CA LYS A 330 17.64 -25.10 9.59
C LYS A 330 17.89 -26.32 10.47
N ASP A 331 18.13 -26.10 11.77
CA ASP A 331 18.46 -27.18 12.72
C ASP A 331 17.23 -27.75 13.46
N LEU A 332 16.04 -27.15 13.28
CA LEU A 332 14.82 -27.55 13.99
C LEU A 332 13.78 -28.18 13.07
N ALA A 333 13.61 -27.63 11.86
CA ALA A 333 12.63 -28.13 10.90
C ALA A 333 13.09 -29.47 10.31
N LYS A 334 12.21 -30.48 10.31
CA LYS A 334 12.50 -31.83 9.79
C LYS A 334 12.14 -32.01 8.33
N LEU A 335 11.13 -31.28 7.86
CA LEU A 335 10.54 -31.34 6.52
C LEU A 335 10.09 -32.75 6.12
N ASP A 336 9.58 -33.51 7.10
CA ASP A 336 9.03 -34.87 6.93
C ASP A 336 7.49 -34.91 7.06
N GLY A 337 6.85 -33.74 7.15
CA GLY A 337 5.42 -33.52 7.37
C GLY A 337 5.03 -33.43 8.85
N SER A 338 5.97 -33.65 9.77
CA SER A 338 5.71 -33.56 11.21
C SER A 338 5.90 -32.16 11.79
N ASP A 339 6.37 -31.18 11.02
CA ASP A 339 6.57 -29.82 11.51
C ASP A 339 5.23 -29.03 11.54
N PRO A 340 5.00 -28.21 12.57
CA PRO A 340 3.91 -27.24 12.55
C PRO A 340 4.20 -26.13 11.54
N LEU A 341 3.15 -25.64 10.87
CA LEU A 341 3.29 -24.61 9.85
C LEU A 341 2.24 -23.53 10.05
N LEU A 342 2.64 -22.26 9.90
CA LEU A 342 1.73 -21.13 9.77
C LEU A 342 1.77 -20.59 8.33
N LEU A 343 0.63 -20.65 7.64
CA LEU A 343 0.45 -20.16 6.28
C LEU A 343 -0.34 -18.83 6.30
N ASP A 344 0.27 -17.78 5.79
CA ASP A 344 -0.27 -16.43 5.71
C ASP A 344 -0.75 -16.08 4.29
N GLY A 345 -1.77 -15.23 4.18
CA GLY A 345 -2.33 -14.77 2.90
C GLY A 345 -3.27 -13.58 3.03
N TYR A 346 -3.41 -12.83 1.93
CA TYR A 346 -4.26 -11.62 1.86
C TYR A 346 -5.10 -11.57 0.57
N GLY A 347 -4.47 -11.38 -0.59
CA GLY A 347 -5.08 -11.58 -1.89
C GLY A 347 -6.22 -10.64 -2.29
N SER A 348 -6.13 -9.34 -1.96
CA SER A 348 -7.13 -8.33 -2.34
C SER A 348 -6.46 -6.98 -2.65
N TYR A 349 -7.14 -6.10 -3.40
CA TYR A 349 -6.72 -4.72 -3.70
C TYR A 349 -5.36 -4.56 -4.39
N GLU A 350 -4.86 -5.60 -5.06
CA GLU A 350 -3.52 -5.60 -5.68
C GLU A 350 -2.37 -5.45 -4.67
N ILE A 351 -2.64 -5.58 -3.37
CA ILE A 351 -1.62 -5.51 -2.33
C ILE A 351 -0.70 -6.73 -2.46
N CYS A 352 0.61 -6.49 -2.41
CA CYS A 352 1.64 -7.53 -2.37
C CYS A 352 1.98 -7.83 -0.91
N ILE A 353 1.94 -9.11 -0.52
CA ILE A 353 2.48 -9.53 0.79
C ILE A 353 3.94 -9.91 0.61
N ASP A 354 4.83 -8.92 0.57
CA ASP A 354 6.25 -9.16 0.32
C ASP A 354 6.94 -9.91 1.48
N PRO A 355 7.91 -10.78 1.16
CA PRO A 355 8.59 -11.64 2.15
C PRO A 355 9.62 -10.85 2.97
N CYS A 356 9.15 -9.99 3.86
CA CYS A 356 9.96 -9.16 4.76
C CYS A 356 10.19 -9.83 6.14
N PHE A 357 11.05 -9.21 6.95
CA PHE A 357 11.40 -9.70 8.28
C PHE A 357 10.30 -9.39 9.30
N ASN A 358 9.72 -10.42 9.88
CA ASN A 358 8.76 -10.28 10.97
C ASN A 358 9.35 -10.87 12.26
N ILE A 359 9.60 -10.01 13.25
CA ILE A 359 10.16 -10.44 14.55
C ILE A 359 9.23 -11.40 15.31
N SER A 360 7.91 -11.26 15.15
CA SER A 360 6.93 -12.19 15.73
C SER A 360 7.03 -13.57 15.08
N CYS A 361 7.38 -13.63 13.79
CA CYS A 361 7.62 -14.89 13.09
C CYS A 361 8.87 -15.61 13.60
N VAL A 362 9.96 -14.90 13.91
CA VAL A 362 11.18 -15.50 14.50
C VAL A 362 10.89 -16.37 15.72
N SER A 363 9.98 -15.91 16.59
CA SER A 363 9.58 -16.68 17.77
C SER A 363 8.93 -18.03 17.42
N LEU A 364 8.17 -18.10 16.31
CA LEU A 364 7.61 -19.37 15.82
C LEU A 364 8.71 -20.27 15.24
N LEU A 365 9.62 -19.69 14.44
CA LEU A 365 10.71 -20.43 13.80
C LEU A 365 11.63 -21.10 14.83
N ASP A 366 11.94 -20.40 15.92
CA ASP A 366 12.76 -20.92 17.03
C ASP A 366 12.04 -22.01 17.85
N TRP A 367 10.73 -22.16 17.66
CA TRP A 367 9.93 -23.27 18.20
C TRP A 367 9.72 -24.40 17.18
N GLY A 368 10.42 -24.35 16.04
CA GLY A 368 10.39 -25.37 15.00
C GLY A 368 9.21 -25.25 14.04
N PHE A 369 8.52 -24.09 13.99
CA PHE A 369 7.53 -23.85 12.95
C PHE A 369 8.19 -23.58 11.60
N VAL A 370 7.50 -23.99 10.54
CA VAL A 370 7.65 -23.44 9.20
C VAL A 370 6.70 -22.25 9.06
N TYR A 371 7.16 -21.15 8.49
CA TYR A 371 6.30 -20.03 8.09
C TYR A 371 6.27 -19.91 6.58
N ALA A 372 5.09 -19.67 6.02
CA ALA A 372 4.91 -19.52 4.58
C ALA A 372 3.93 -18.39 4.26
N ILE A 373 4.18 -17.69 3.16
CA ILE A 373 3.30 -16.68 2.58
C ILE A 373 2.82 -17.21 1.22
N ALA A 374 1.51 -17.33 1.04
CA ALA A 374 0.90 -17.66 -0.23
C ALA A 374 0.61 -16.39 -1.04
N HIS A 375 1.29 -16.23 -2.18
CA HIS A 375 1.19 -15.06 -3.06
C HIS A 375 0.01 -15.25 -4.04
N ILE A 376 -1.20 -15.39 -3.49
CA ILE A 376 -2.44 -15.78 -4.19
C ILE A 376 -3.00 -14.67 -5.08
N ARG A 377 -3.81 -15.04 -6.09
CA ARG A 377 -4.48 -14.06 -6.96
C ARG A 377 -5.38 -13.12 -6.17
N GLY A 378 -5.49 -11.88 -6.68
CA GLY A 378 -6.08 -10.74 -5.97
C GLY A 378 -5.03 -9.87 -5.29
N GLY A 379 -3.82 -10.38 -5.06
CA GLY A 379 -2.64 -9.56 -4.79
C GLY A 379 -2.00 -9.02 -6.07
N GLY A 380 -0.91 -8.26 -5.93
CA GLY A 380 -0.19 -7.62 -7.05
C GLY A 380 1.11 -8.30 -7.46
N GLU A 381 1.42 -9.47 -6.91
CA GLU A 381 2.77 -10.05 -6.92
C GLU A 381 3.27 -10.39 -8.33
N MET A 382 2.36 -10.75 -9.25
CA MET A 382 2.68 -11.07 -10.64
C MET A 382 2.25 -9.96 -11.63
N GLY A 383 2.01 -8.74 -11.12
CA GLY A 383 1.51 -7.60 -11.89
C GLY A 383 -0.02 -7.51 -11.91
N ARG A 384 -0.56 -6.56 -12.68
CA ARG A 384 -1.99 -6.18 -12.60
C ARG A 384 -2.95 -7.32 -12.91
N GLN A 385 -2.60 -8.18 -13.85
CA GLN A 385 -3.44 -9.33 -14.19
C GLN A 385 -3.55 -10.33 -13.03
N TRP A 386 -2.61 -10.36 -12.09
CA TRP A 386 -2.72 -11.21 -10.89
C TRP A 386 -3.89 -10.77 -10.01
N TYR A 387 -4.07 -9.46 -9.87
CA TYR A 387 -5.16 -8.86 -9.14
C TYR A 387 -6.50 -8.98 -9.88
N GLU A 388 -6.52 -8.65 -11.18
CA GLU A 388 -7.72 -8.78 -12.01
C GLU A 388 -8.25 -10.21 -12.06
N ASN A 389 -7.38 -11.22 -11.88
CA ASN A 389 -7.76 -12.62 -11.78
C ASN A 389 -8.11 -13.10 -10.36
N GLY A 390 -8.26 -12.19 -9.39
CA GLY A 390 -8.70 -12.48 -8.03
C GLY A 390 -9.62 -11.40 -7.46
N LYS A 391 -10.42 -10.73 -8.30
CA LYS A 391 -11.46 -9.77 -7.90
C LYS A 391 -12.78 -9.99 -8.64
N LEU A 392 -13.87 -9.35 -8.21
CA LEU A 392 -15.20 -9.47 -8.82
C LEU A 392 -15.59 -10.94 -9.05
N PHE A 393 -16.08 -11.30 -10.26
CA PHE A 393 -16.45 -12.68 -10.63
C PHE A 393 -15.29 -13.69 -10.68
N LYS A 394 -14.06 -13.26 -10.37
CA LYS A 394 -12.90 -14.13 -10.22
C LYS A 394 -12.41 -14.23 -8.78
N LYS A 395 -13.10 -13.63 -7.80
CA LYS A 395 -12.64 -13.59 -6.42
C LYS A 395 -12.40 -14.97 -5.79
N LYS A 396 -13.15 -15.99 -6.21
CA LYS A 396 -12.93 -17.37 -5.75
C LYS A 396 -11.54 -17.92 -6.05
N ASN A 397 -10.84 -17.39 -7.05
CA ASN A 397 -9.46 -17.78 -7.34
C ASN A 397 -8.54 -17.54 -6.14
N THR A 398 -8.70 -16.41 -5.43
CA THR A 398 -7.98 -16.11 -4.17
C THR A 398 -8.10 -17.27 -3.18
N LEU A 399 -9.33 -17.79 -3.01
CA LEU A 399 -9.64 -18.84 -2.05
C LEU A 399 -9.08 -20.20 -2.49
N THR A 400 -9.26 -20.55 -3.77
CA THR A 400 -8.78 -21.83 -4.31
C THR A 400 -7.26 -21.88 -4.45
N ASP A 401 -6.61 -20.75 -4.72
CA ASP A 401 -5.15 -20.64 -4.76
C ASP A 401 -4.56 -20.88 -3.37
N PHE A 402 -5.16 -20.30 -2.33
CA PHE A 402 -4.71 -20.51 -0.96
C PHE A 402 -4.85 -21.97 -0.52
N ILE A 403 -5.96 -22.61 -0.89
CA ILE A 403 -6.16 -24.06 -0.69
C ILE A 403 -5.09 -24.86 -1.45
N ALA A 404 -4.79 -24.52 -2.70
CA ALA A 404 -3.75 -25.19 -3.48
C ALA A 404 -2.35 -25.04 -2.83
N CYS A 405 -2.03 -23.88 -2.27
CA CYS A 405 -0.81 -23.67 -1.50
C CYS A 405 -0.77 -24.55 -0.24
N ALA A 406 -1.86 -24.62 0.52
CA ALA A 406 -1.97 -25.47 1.71
C ALA A 406 -1.79 -26.97 1.38
N GLU A 407 -2.40 -27.44 0.28
CA GLU A 407 -2.25 -28.81 -0.21
C GLU A 407 -0.82 -29.08 -0.65
N TYR A 408 -0.23 -28.19 -1.45
CA TYR A 408 1.17 -28.31 -1.88
C TYR A 408 2.14 -28.44 -0.70
N LEU A 409 2.00 -27.61 0.33
CA LEU A 409 2.86 -27.63 1.52
C LEU A 409 2.70 -28.94 2.31
N THR A 410 1.48 -29.47 2.37
CA THR A 410 1.20 -30.76 3.03
C THR A 410 1.78 -31.94 2.24
N GLU A 411 1.57 -31.97 0.93
CA GLU A 411 2.07 -33.02 0.03
C GLU A 411 3.60 -33.03 -0.05
N SER A 412 4.20 -31.84 -0.08
CA SER A 412 5.66 -31.63 -0.11
C SER A 412 6.33 -31.79 1.25
N LYS A 413 5.61 -32.25 2.27
CA LYS A 413 6.13 -32.58 3.61
C LYS A 413 6.68 -31.38 4.40
N TYR A 414 6.27 -30.16 4.08
CA TYR A 414 6.51 -29.01 4.97
C TYR A 414 5.63 -29.08 6.23
N SER A 415 4.45 -29.72 6.16
CA SER A 415 3.57 -29.94 7.30
C SER A 415 2.58 -31.08 7.05
N SER A 416 1.57 -31.19 7.93
CA SER A 416 0.43 -32.10 7.85
C SER A 416 -0.85 -31.36 8.24
N LYS A 417 -2.02 -31.88 7.83
CA LYS A 417 -3.32 -31.26 8.12
C LYS A 417 -3.56 -31.11 9.63
N GLU A 418 -2.99 -32.00 10.44
CA GLU A 418 -3.07 -31.99 11.90
C GLU A 418 -2.24 -30.89 12.55
N LYS A 419 -1.36 -30.21 11.78
CA LYS A 419 -0.43 -29.18 12.27
C LYS A 419 -0.37 -27.91 11.41
N LEU A 420 -1.09 -27.87 10.29
CA LEU A 420 -1.17 -26.69 9.43
C LEU A 420 -2.11 -25.66 10.04
N CYS A 421 -1.60 -24.48 10.33
CA CYS A 421 -2.34 -23.32 10.81
C CYS A 421 -2.37 -22.24 9.73
N ILE A 422 -3.40 -21.40 9.74
CA ILE A 422 -3.55 -20.29 8.78
C ILE A 422 -3.77 -18.95 9.47
N CYS A 423 -3.31 -17.86 8.87
CA CYS A 423 -3.61 -16.51 9.32
C CYS A 423 -3.97 -15.58 8.16
N GLY A 424 -4.68 -14.50 8.50
CA GLY A 424 -5.03 -13.42 7.59
C GLY A 424 -5.81 -12.33 8.31
N GLY A 425 -5.55 -11.07 7.94
CA GLY A 425 -6.17 -9.89 8.57
C GLY A 425 -6.96 -9.02 7.59
N SER A 426 -7.99 -8.32 8.06
CA SER A 426 -8.86 -7.47 7.23
C SER A 426 -9.51 -8.28 6.08
N ALA A 427 -9.20 -7.99 4.82
CA ALA A 427 -9.60 -8.81 3.67
C ALA A 427 -8.88 -10.19 3.62
N GLY A 428 -7.73 -10.34 4.26
CA GLY A 428 -7.16 -11.67 4.57
C GLY A 428 -8.02 -12.44 5.58
N GLY A 429 -8.81 -11.75 6.40
CA GLY A 429 -9.82 -12.36 7.27
C GLY A 429 -11.01 -12.93 6.48
N LEU A 430 -11.43 -12.28 5.39
CA LEU A 430 -12.36 -12.85 4.41
C LEU A 430 -11.81 -14.16 3.85
N LEU A 431 -10.54 -14.15 3.40
CA LEU A 431 -9.85 -15.33 2.92
C LEU A 431 -9.92 -16.47 3.93
N VAL A 432 -9.47 -16.24 5.17
CA VAL A 432 -9.48 -17.25 6.25
C VAL A 432 -10.90 -17.76 6.51
N GLY A 433 -11.87 -16.87 6.67
CA GLY A 433 -13.26 -17.25 6.92
C GLY A 433 -13.86 -18.12 5.81
N ALA A 434 -13.60 -17.78 4.55
CA ALA A 434 -14.14 -18.52 3.42
C ALA A 434 -13.47 -19.88 3.25
N VAL A 435 -12.13 -19.99 3.38
CA VAL A 435 -11.43 -21.28 3.21
C VAL A 435 -11.75 -22.25 4.35
N LEU A 436 -12.04 -21.77 5.56
CA LEU A 436 -12.53 -22.60 6.66
C LEU A 436 -13.92 -23.20 6.39
N ASN A 437 -14.78 -22.51 5.64
CA ASN A 437 -16.05 -23.09 5.17
C ASN A 437 -15.87 -24.08 4.02
N MET A 438 -14.87 -23.87 3.16
CA MET A 438 -14.62 -24.70 1.98
C MET A 438 -13.85 -25.98 2.28
N ARG A 439 -12.78 -25.89 3.08
CA ARG A 439 -11.82 -26.97 3.37
C ARG A 439 -11.38 -26.97 4.84
N PRO A 440 -12.32 -27.12 5.79
CA PRO A 440 -11.99 -27.19 7.22
C PRO A 440 -11.07 -28.36 7.57
N ASP A 441 -11.05 -29.42 6.72
CA ASP A 441 -10.22 -30.60 6.91
C ASP A 441 -8.71 -30.33 6.80
N LEU A 442 -8.31 -29.23 6.14
CA LEU A 442 -6.91 -28.92 5.88
C LEU A 442 -6.20 -28.27 7.07
N PHE A 443 -6.93 -27.68 8.00
CA PHE A 443 -6.38 -26.73 8.95
C PHE A 443 -6.63 -27.16 10.39
N LYS A 444 -5.57 -27.15 11.19
CA LYS A 444 -5.62 -27.42 12.62
C LYS A 444 -6.17 -26.24 13.42
N ALA A 445 -5.76 -25.03 13.06
CA ALA A 445 -6.15 -23.79 13.71
C ALA A 445 -6.10 -22.61 12.72
N ALA A 446 -6.86 -21.56 13.02
CA ALA A 446 -6.85 -20.33 12.25
C ALA A 446 -6.80 -19.09 13.14
N VAL A 447 -6.13 -18.04 12.65
CA VAL A 447 -6.14 -16.69 13.22
C VAL A 447 -6.77 -15.76 12.18
N ALA A 448 -7.89 -15.13 12.51
CA ALA A 448 -8.53 -14.15 11.66
C ALA A 448 -8.55 -12.80 12.39
N GLU A 449 -7.78 -11.85 11.85
CA GLU A 449 -7.57 -10.54 12.48
C GLU A 449 -8.49 -9.49 11.86
N VAL A 450 -9.27 -8.76 12.66
CA VAL A 450 -10.25 -7.75 12.21
C VAL A 450 -11.00 -8.14 10.92
N PRO A 451 -11.63 -9.32 10.87
CA PRO A 451 -11.89 -9.99 9.60
C PRO A 451 -13.16 -9.48 8.91
N PHE A 452 -13.07 -9.22 7.60
CA PHE A 452 -14.24 -8.88 6.76
C PHE A 452 -15.06 -10.15 6.41
N VAL A 453 -16.01 -10.53 7.26
CA VAL A 453 -16.71 -11.83 7.15
C VAL A 453 -18.19 -11.75 6.81
N ASP A 454 -18.83 -10.61 7.05
CA ASP A 454 -20.23 -10.35 6.67
C ASP A 454 -20.30 -9.61 5.33
N VAL A 455 -19.71 -10.23 4.30
CA VAL A 455 -19.46 -9.56 3.00
C VAL A 455 -20.77 -9.16 2.34
N LEU A 456 -21.75 -10.08 2.30
CA LEU A 456 -22.99 -9.85 1.59
C LEU A 456 -23.81 -8.72 2.22
N THR A 457 -24.03 -8.78 3.53
CA THR A 457 -24.84 -7.79 4.25
C THR A 457 -24.19 -6.42 4.20
N THR A 458 -22.88 -6.34 4.47
CA THR A 458 -22.14 -5.08 4.43
C THR A 458 -22.18 -4.47 3.03
N MET A 459 -21.91 -5.24 1.97
CA MET A 459 -21.88 -4.72 0.61
C MET A 459 -23.26 -4.31 0.04
N LEU A 460 -24.36 -4.69 0.70
CA LEU A 460 -25.71 -4.24 0.37
C LEU A 460 -26.04 -2.86 0.96
N ASP A 461 -25.31 -2.40 1.99
CA ASP A 461 -25.61 -1.18 2.74
C ASP A 461 -24.60 -0.06 2.46
N PRO A 462 -24.93 0.91 1.58
CA PRO A 462 -24.03 2.01 1.25
C PRO A 462 -23.81 3.00 2.40
N THR A 463 -24.50 2.86 3.53
CA THR A 463 -24.31 3.73 4.70
C THR A 463 -23.12 3.31 5.55
N ILE A 464 -22.61 2.09 5.36
CA ILE A 464 -21.40 1.59 6.01
C ILE A 464 -20.17 2.14 5.27
N PRO A 465 -19.21 2.76 5.97
CA PRO A 465 -17.96 3.25 5.37
C PRO A 465 -17.31 2.22 4.45
N LEU A 466 -16.65 2.70 3.38
CA LEU A 466 -15.98 1.92 2.33
C LEU A 466 -16.90 1.17 1.35
N THR A 467 -18.16 0.88 1.68
CA THR A 467 -19.02 0.02 0.85
C THR A 467 -19.14 0.47 -0.61
N THR A 468 -19.36 1.76 -0.85
CA THR A 468 -19.50 2.32 -2.20
C THR A 468 -18.23 2.17 -3.02
N SER A 469 -17.07 2.47 -2.43
CA SER A 469 -15.75 2.29 -3.06
C SER A 469 -15.41 0.82 -3.31
N GLU A 470 -15.87 -0.08 -2.44
CA GLU A 470 -15.56 -1.51 -2.53
C GLU A 470 -16.41 -2.31 -3.53
N TRP A 471 -17.47 -1.71 -4.10
CA TRP A 471 -18.18 -2.34 -5.22
C TRP A 471 -17.27 -2.57 -6.43
N GLU A 472 -16.20 -1.77 -6.59
CA GLU A 472 -15.18 -1.98 -7.62
C GLU A 472 -14.22 -3.16 -7.30
N GLU A 473 -14.22 -3.68 -6.07
CA GLU A 473 -13.43 -4.85 -5.65
C GLU A 473 -14.25 -6.15 -5.68
N TRP A 474 -15.38 -6.16 -4.94
CA TRP A 474 -16.18 -7.35 -4.70
C TRP A 474 -17.35 -7.49 -5.68
N GLY A 475 -17.85 -6.34 -6.16
CA GLY A 475 -19.08 -6.21 -6.92
C GLY A 475 -20.22 -5.61 -6.11
N ASP A 476 -21.25 -5.13 -6.80
CA ASP A 476 -22.43 -4.52 -6.18
C ASP A 476 -23.56 -5.57 -6.02
N PRO A 477 -23.78 -6.14 -4.82
CA PRO A 477 -24.77 -7.19 -4.59
C PRO A 477 -26.22 -6.71 -4.68
N ARG A 478 -26.49 -5.42 -4.93
CA ARG A 478 -27.84 -4.96 -5.29
C ARG A 478 -28.22 -5.43 -6.70
N LYS A 479 -27.23 -5.85 -7.51
CA LYS A 479 -27.41 -6.54 -8.78
C LYS A 479 -27.42 -8.05 -8.55
N GLU A 480 -28.37 -8.74 -9.18
CA GLU A 480 -28.64 -10.16 -8.94
C GLU A 480 -27.41 -11.05 -9.17
N GLU A 481 -26.65 -10.83 -10.25
CA GLU A 481 -25.47 -11.66 -10.54
C GLU A 481 -24.38 -11.56 -9.45
N PHE A 482 -24.16 -10.37 -8.90
CA PHE A 482 -23.18 -10.16 -7.84
C PHE A 482 -23.70 -10.66 -6.50
N TYR A 483 -25.01 -10.52 -6.22
CA TYR A 483 -25.63 -11.06 -5.01
C TYR A 483 -25.33 -12.56 -4.86
N PHE A 484 -25.65 -13.36 -5.87
CA PHE A 484 -25.44 -14.80 -5.82
C PHE A 484 -23.96 -15.18 -5.83
N TYR A 485 -23.13 -14.44 -6.56
CA TYR A 485 -21.69 -14.70 -6.58
C TYR A 485 -21.04 -14.42 -5.22
N ILE A 486 -21.27 -13.24 -4.63
CA ILE A 486 -20.76 -12.86 -3.30
C ILE A 486 -21.29 -13.81 -2.23
N LYS A 487 -22.61 -14.09 -2.23
CA LYS A 487 -23.22 -15.04 -1.29
C LYS A 487 -22.56 -16.42 -1.33
N SER A 488 -22.06 -16.85 -2.48
CA SER A 488 -21.44 -18.17 -2.62
C SER A 488 -20.05 -18.32 -1.98
N TYR A 489 -19.45 -17.23 -1.49
CA TYR A 489 -18.19 -17.27 -0.73
C TYR A 489 -18.20 -16.44 0.56
N SER A 490 -19.19 -15.57 0.78
CA SER A 490 -19.34 -14.77 1.99
C SER A 490 -19.26 -15.67 3.24
N PRO A 491 -18.29 -15.47 4.16
CA PRO A 491 -18.03 -16.41 5.24
C PRO A 491 -19.24 -16.65 6.16
N VAL A 492 -19.90 -15.59 6.64
CA VAL A 492 -21.04 -15.71 7.56
C VAL A 492 -22.21 -16.45 6.91
N ASP A 493 -22.48 -16.22 5.62
CA ASP A 493 -23.55 -16.87 4.87
C ASP A 493 -23.33 -18.38 4.60
N ASN A 494 -22.09 -18.85 4.74
CA ASN A 494 -21.70 -20.23 4.39
C ASN A 494 -21.27 -21.07 5.59
N VAL A 495 -21.44 -20.57 6.82
CA VAL A 495 -21.18 -21.34 8.04
C VAL A 495 -22.07 -22.58 8.08
N LYS A 496 -21.45 -23.74 8.32
CA LYS A 496 -22.12 -25.03 8.49
C LYS A 496 -21.82 -25.60 9.87
N ALA A 497 -22.63 -26.57 10.31
CA ALA A 497 -22.36 -27.30 11.55
C ALA A 497 -21.08 -28.15 11.40
N GLN A 498 -19.96 -27.65 11.94
CA GLN A 498 -18.64 -28.28 11.91
C GLN A 498 -17.77 -27.79 13.09
N ILE A 499 -16.66 -28.47 13.38
CA ILE A 499 -15.75 -28.13 14.50
C ILE A 499 -14.45 -27.57 13.92
N ILE A 500 -14.12 -26.32 14.28
CA ILE A 500 -12.87 -25.64 13.89
C ILE A 500 -12.37 -24.83 15.09
N LEU A 501 -11.05 -24.83 15.33
CA LEU A 501 -10.43 -23.93 16.31
C LEU A 501 -10.05 -22.61 15.63
N ILE A 502 -10.63 -21.50 16.08
CA ILE A 502 -10.42 -20.16 15.50
C ILE A 502 -10.13 -19.16 16.61
N PHE A 503 -9.10 -18.34 16.43
CA PHE A 503 -8.87 -17.12 17.19
C PHE A 503 -9.32 -15.92 16.38
N LEU A 504 -10.21 -15.11 16.96
CA LEU A 504 -10.73 -13.88 16.37
C LEU A 504 -10.20 -12.69 17.16
N SER A 505 -9.58 -11.73 16.49
CA SER A 505 -9.32 -10.41 17.07
C SER A 505 -10.25 -9.38 16.43
N GLN A 506 -10.83 -8.52 17.26
CA GLN A 506 -11.56 -7.33 16.83
C GLN A 506 -10.90 -6.12 17.47
N LEU A 507 -10.69 -5.06 16.70
CA LEU A 507 -10.43 -3.74 17.27
C LEU A 507 -11.76 -3.31 17.92
N VAL A 508 -11.72 -3.06 19.24
CA VAL A 508 -12.86 -2.58 20.03
C VAL A 508 -12.94 -1.07 19.97
#